data_AF-A0AAV9BN34-F1
#
_entry.id   AF-A0AAV9BN34-F1
#
_cell.length_a   1.000
_cell.length_b   1.000
_cell.length_c   1.000
_cell.angle_alpha   90.00
_cell.angle_beta   90.00
_cell.angle_gamma   90.00
#
_symmetry.space_group_name_H-M   'P 1'
#
loop_
_entity.id
_entity.type
_entity.pdbx_description
1 polymer ?
#
loop_
_entity_poly.entity_id
_entity_poly.type
_entity_poly.pdbx_seq_one_letter_code
_entity_poly.pdbx_strand_id
1 'polypeptide(L)'
;MESSSSLRPLGEAADQDRILNEPLRSSWLQRKSKETTVDVRIVDDEVTIKLSQRKRSNCLLSTARILHELHLELLHVAGGNIGDYHIFMFNTKIYEGSSVYASAIAKKLIEVVDRQYTAIHF
;
A
#
# COMPACT_ATOMS: atom_id res chain seq x y z
N MET A 1 34.33 23.34 -53.57
CA MET A 1 33.94 22.03 -54.13
C MET A 1 34.53 21.01 -53.18
N GLU A 2 33.78 20.23 -52.42
CA GLU A 2 32.68 19.37 -52.85
C GLU A 2 31.52 19.34 -51.82
N SER A 3 30.30 19.20 -52.34
CA SER A 3 29.07 18.96 -51.58
C SER A 3 28.78 17.45 -51.54
N SER A 4 28.25 16.91 -50.44
CA SER A 4 27.00 16.12 -50.47
C SER A 4 26.56 15.52 -49.12
N SER A 5 25.26 15.71 -48.89
CA SER A 5 24.28 15.08 -48.00
C SER A 5 24.51 13.63 -47.56
N SER A 6 24.13 13.31 -46.31
CA SER A 6 23.38 12.08 -46.04
C SER A 6 22.46 12.17 -44.80
N LEU A 7 21.16 12.07 -45.11
CA LEU A 7 19.95 11.74 -44.37
C LEU A 7 19.99 11.51 -42.83
N ARG A 8 19.10 12.23 -42.13
CA ARG A 8 18.63 11.91 -40.77
C ARG A 8 17.68 10.70 -40.81
N PRO A 9 17.83 9.69 -39.95
CA PRO A 9 16.73 8.78 -39.62
C PRO A 9 16.02 9.31 -38.36
N LEU A 10 14.82 9.83 -38.62
CA LEU A 10 13.60 9.72 -37.82
C LEU A 10 13.78 9.22 -36.38
N GLY A 11 13.70 10.16 -35.42
CA GLY A 11 13.52 9.83 -34.02
C GLY A 11 12.11 9.33 -33.79
N GLU A 12 11.97 8.07 -33.38
CA GLU A 12 10.68 7.50 -32.92
C GLU A 12 10.85 6.15 -32.18
N ALA A 13 12.03 5.88 -31.61
CA ALA A 13 12.27 4.67 -30.80
C ALA A 13 12.74 4.97 -29.36
N ALA A 14 13.06 6.22 -29.04
CA ALA A 14 13.65 6.58 -27.75
C ALA A 14 12.62 6.88 -26.63
N ASP A 15 11.33 6.98 -26.95
CA ASP A 15 10.28 7.25 -25.96
C ASP A 15 9.62 5.98 -25.42
N GLN A 16 9.56 4.89 -26.18
CA GLN A 16 8.91 3.65 -25.72
C GLN A 16 9.71 2.96 -24.60
N ASP A 17 11.05 3.01 -24.68
CA ASP A 17 11.94 2.46 -23.64
C ASP A 17 11.99 3.33 -22.38
N ARG A 18 11.62 4.62 -22.46
CA ARG A 18 11.56 5.48 -21.27
C ARG A 18 10.37 5.16 -20.37
N ILE A 19 9.25 4.73 -20.95
CA ILE A 19 8.04 4.35 -20.19
C ILE A 19 8.25 3.02 -19.44
N LEU A 20 9.08 2.12 -19.97
CA LEU A 20 9.37 0.82 -19.35
C LEU A 20 10.45 0.87 -18.25
N ASN A 21 11.13 2.01 -18.10
CA ASN A 21 12.25 2.21 -17.18
C ASN A 21 11.95 3.23 -16.07
N GLU A 22 10.69 3.57 -15.85
CA GLU A 22 10.34 4.30 -14.63
C GLU A 22 10.59 3.38 -13.42
N PRO A 23 11.39 3.81 -12.42
CA PRO A 23 11.68 2.98 -11.27
C PRO A 23 10.37 2.58 -10.58
N LEU A 24 10.06 1.27 -10.57
CA LEU A 24 8.89 0.74 -9.90
C LEU A 24 8.81 1.32 -8.48
N ARG A 25 7.69 1.97 -8.16
CA ARG A 25 7.42 2.54 -6.84
C ARG A 25 7.26 1.40 -5.83
N SER A 26 8.38 0.92 -5.29
CA SER A 26 8.38 -0.16 -4.32
C SER A 26 8.74 0.37 -2.93
N SER A 27 7.94 0.03 -1.94
CA SER A 27 8.26 0.33 -0.54
C SER A 27 7.65 -0.71 0.38
N TRP A 28 8.31 -0.95 1.50
CA TRP A 28 7.84 -1.87 2.52
C TRP A 28 8.10 -1.31 3.90
N LEU A 29 7.12 -1.45 4.79
CA LEU A 29 7.27 -1.07 6.19
C LEU A 29 6.42 -1.97 7.09
N GLN A 30 7.06 -2.48 8.13
CA GLN A 30 6.37 -3.11 9.25
C GLN A 30 6.35 -2.18 10.46
N ARG A 31 5.20 -2.08 11.13
CA ARG A 31 5.05 -1.45 12.46
C ARG A 31 4.42 -2.42 13.43
N LYS A 32 4.81 -2.32 14.69
CA LYS A 32 4.35 -3.21 15.76
C LYS A 32 4.14 -2.45 17.06
N SER A 33 3.08 -2.80 17.76
CA SER A 33 2.76 -2.39 19.12
C SER A 33 2.66 -3.63 20.01
N LYS A 34 2.19 -3.48 21.26
CA LYS A 34 2.05 -4.60 22.19
C LYS A 34 1.11 -5.69 21.64
N GLU A 35 0.03 -5.29 20.97
CA GLU A 35 -1.08 -6.18 20.61
C GLU A 35 -1.39 -6.19 19.11
N THR A 36 -0.77 -5.30 18.34
CA THR A 36 -1.03 -5.10 16.91
C THR A 36 0.26 -5.15 16.11
N THR A 37 0.25 -5.83 14.97
CA THR A 37 1.30 -5.76 13.94
C THR A 37 0.67 -5.36 12.61
N VAL A 38 1.29 -4.43 11.91
CA VAL A 38 0.89 -3.97 10.57
C VAL A 38 2.10 -4.08 9.65
N ASP A 39 1.96 -4.84 8.57
CA ASP A 39 2.92 -4.93 7.47
C ASP A 39 2.30 -4.30 6.23
N VAL A 40 3.03 -3.42 5.56
CA VAL A 40 2.56 -2.74 4.35
C VAL A 40 3.62 -2.89 3.27
N ARG A 41 3.20 -3.37 2.11
CA ARG A 41 4.01 -3.43 0.89
C ARG A 41 3.31 -2.66 -0.21
N ILE A 42 4.03 -1.76 -0.86
CA ILE A 42 3.60 -1.08 -2.09
C ILE A 42 4.49 -1.59 -3.22
N VAL A 43 3.89 -1.97 -4.32
CA VAL A 43 4.57 -2.27 -5.59
C VAL A 43 3.76 -1.57 -6.67
N ASP A 44 4.35 -0.55 -7.28
CA ASP A 44 3.65 0.32 -8.23
C ASP A 44 2.45 1.02 -7.55
N ASP A 45 1.23 0.73 -7.99
CA ASP A 45 -0.03 1.20 -7.40
C ASP A 45 -0.71 0.15 -6.52
N GLU A 46 -0.20 -1.07 -6.46
CA GLU A 46 -0.72 -2.15 -5.63
C GLU A 46 -0.19 -2.06 -4.20
N VAL A 47 -1.10 -2.22 -3.24
CA VAL A 47 -0.79 -2.16 -1.81
C VAL A 47 -1.32 -3.40 -1.13
N THR A 48 -0.40 -4.21 -0.59
CA THR A 48 -0.70 -5.34 0.29
C THR A 48 -0.52 -4.94 1.74
N ILE A 49 -1.54 -5.17 2.56
CA ILE A 49 -1.53 -4.83 3.99
C ILE A 49 -1.84 -6.09 4.79
N LYS A 50 -0.96 -6.49 5.70
CA LYS A 50 -1.24 -7.55 6.68
C LYS A 50 -1.41 -6.93 8.06
N LEU A 51 -2.56 -7.18 8.67
CA LEU A 51 -2.91 -6.77 10.02
C LEU A 51 -3.03 -8.00 10.91
N SER A 52 -2.29 -8.03 12.02
CA SER A 52 -2.45 -9.03 13.08
C SER A 52 -2.77 -8.30 14.38
N GLN A 53 -3.96 -8.50 14.94
CA GLN A 53 -4.41 -7.85 16.17
C GLN A 53 -4.91 -8.89 17.18
N ARG A 54 -4.53 -8.76 18.45
CA ARG A 54 -5.10 -9.60 19.51
C ARG A 54 -6.61 -9.35 19.65
N LYS A 55 -7.40 -10.42 19.71
CA LYS A 55 -8.87 -10.44 19.76
C LYS A 55 -9.40 -9.59 20.93
N ARG A 56 -9.99 -8.43 20.63
CA ARG A 56 -10.79 -7.60 21.57
C ARG A 56 -11.73 -6.61 20.89
N SER A 57 -11.39 -6.11 19.70
CA SER A 57 -12.17 -5.08 19.00
C SER A 57 -12.39 -5.40 17.52
N ASN A 58 -13.39 -4.75 16.91
CA ASN A 58 -13.70 -4.87 15.48
C ASN A 58 -12.67 -4.11 14.62
N CYS A 59 -11.41 -4.56 14.61
CA CYS A 59 -10.36 -3.91 13.81
C CYS A 59 -10.67 -3.88 12.31
N LEU A 60 -11.43 -4.85 11.80
CA LEU A 60 -11.84 -4.90 10.40
C LEU A 60 -12.61 -3.65 9.96
N LEU A 61 -13.58 -3.20 10.76
CA LEU A 61 -14.39 -2.01 10.45
C LEU A 61 -13.51 -0.75 10.38
N SER A 62 -12.58 -0.64 11.32
CA SER A 62 -11.67 0.51 11.43
C SER A 62 -10.65 0.52 10.31
N THR A 63 -10.12 -0.65 9.95
CA THR A 63 -9.27 -0.80 8.79
C THR A 63 -10.01 -0.41 7.52
N ALA A 64 -11.22 -0.92 7.28
CA ALA A 64 -12.01 -0.55 6.10
C ALA A 64 -12.23 0.97 5.98
N ARG A 65 -12.53 1.64 7.10
CA ARG A 65 -12.63 3.11 7.14
C ARG A 65 -11.32 3.80 6.76
N ILE A 66 -10.19 3.31 7.28
CA ILE A 66 -8.87 3.89 6.98
C ILE A 66 -8.51 3.71 5.51
N LEU A 67 -8.80 2.55 4.92
CA LEU A 67 -8.59 2.31 3.48
C LEU A 67 -9.39 3.33 2.65
N HIS A 68 -10.66 3.57 3.01
CA HIS A 68 -11.48 4.58 2.37
C HIS A 68 -10.90 5.99 2.51
N GLU A 69 -10.51 6.41 3.73
CA GLU A 69 -9.92 7.74 3.98
C GLU A 69 -8.59 7.96 3.25
N LEU A 70 -7.84 6.89 3.00
CA LEU A 70 -6.56 6.94 2.30
C LEU A 70 -6.71 6.81 0.78
N HIS A 71 -7.92 6.71 0.25
CA HIS A 71 -8.18 6.45 -1.17
C HIS A 71 -7.43 5.20 -1.64
N LEU A 72 -7.61 4.11 -0.89
CA LEU A 72 -7.19 2.77 -1.28
C LEU A 72 -8.43 1.99 -1.70
N GLU A 73 -8.52 1.65 -2.97
CA GLU A 73 -9.56 0.78 -3.51
C GLU A 73 -9.35 -0.64 -3.00
N LEU A 74 -10.36 -1.23 -2.37
CA LEU A 74 -10.28 -2.58 -1.83
C LEU A 74 -10.54 -3.60 -2.94
N LEU A 75 -9.52 -4.40 -3.27
CA LEU A 75 -9.64 -5.46 -4.29
C LEU A 75 -10.06 -6.79 -3.66
N HIS A 76 -9.41 -7.16 -2.56
CA HIS A 76 -9.62 -8.45 -1.91
C HIS A 76 -9.26 -8.39 -0.43
N VAL A 77 -10.01 -9.14 0.38
CA VAL A 77 -9.71 -9.37 1.80
C VAL A 77 -9.72 -10.86 2.07
N ALA A 78 -8.62 -11.35 2.65
CA ALA A 78 -8.58 -12.63 3.32
C ALA A 78 -8.38 -12.42 4.82
N GLY A 79 -8.92 -13.31 5.64
CA GLY A 79 -8.67 -13.25 7.07
C GLY A 79 -9.13 -14.48 7.81
N GLY A 80 -8.63 -14.62 9.03
CA GLY A 80 -8.94 -15.72 9.92
C GLY A 80 -8.41 -15.49 11.33
N ASN A 81 -8.65 -16.49 12.16
CA ASN A 81 -8.22 -16.48 13.56
C ASN A 81 -7.09 -17.47 13.76
N ILE A 82 -5.98 -17.03 14.34
CA ILE A 82 -4.89 -17.91 14.78
C ILE A 82 -4.67 -17.68 16.27
N GLY A 83 -5.00 -18.66 17.10
CA GLY A 83 -5.01 -18.52 18.56
C GLY A 83 -5.88 -17.33 18.97
N ASP A 84 -5.31 -16.39 19.72
CA ASP A 84 -5.97 -15.17 20.19
C ASP A 84 -5.78 -13.97 19.27
N TYR A 85 -5.43 -14.17 18.00
CA TYR A 85 -5.24 -13.10 17.04
C TYR A 85 -6.26 -13.18 15.90
N HIS A 86 -6.81 -12.02 15.54
CA HIS A 86 -7.41 -11.78 14.23
C HIS A 86 -6.28 -11.41 13.26
N ILE A 87 -6.20 -12.10 12.13
CA ILE A 87 -5.24 -11.82 11.08
C ILE A 87 -5.99 -11.56 9.79
N PHE A 88 -5.72 -10.42 9.18
CA PHE A 88 -6.31 -9.98 7.92
C PHE A 88 -5.22 -9.61 6.92
N MET A 89 -5.48 -9.86 5.66
CA MET A 89 -4.68 -9.43 4.52
C MET A 89 -5.59 -8.70 3.55
N PHE A 90 -5.28 -7.44 3.29
CA PHE A 90 -5.99 -6.56 2.37
C PHE A 90 -5.11 -6.33 1.16
N ASN A 91 -5.61 -6.68 -0.01
CA ASN A 91 -5.03 -6.26 -1.28
C ASN A 91 -5.84 -5.08 -1.78
N THR A 92 -5.16 -3.97 -2.02
CA THR A 92 -5.77 -2.71 -2.38
C THR A 92 -4.98 -2.04 -3.50
N LYS A 93 -5.59 -1.05 -4.14
CA LYS A 93 -4.98 -0.24 -5.19
C LYS A 93 -5.03 1.23 -4.82
N ILE A 94 -3.96 1.97 -5.09
CA ILE A 94 -3.95 3.43 -4.93
C ILE A 94 -4.80 4.01 -6.06
N TYR A 95 -5.80 4.85 -5.72
CA TYR A 95 -6.58 5.55 -6.74
C TYR A 95 -5.67 6.42 -7.63
N GLU A 96 -5.97 6.45 -8.94
CA GLU A 96 -5.25 7.30 -9.89
C GLU A 96 -5.28 8.78 -9.45
N GLY A 97 -4.13 9.46 -9.54
CA GLY A 97 -3.97 10.83 -9.05
C GLY A 97 -3.78 10.97 -7.54
N SER A 98 -3.83 9.88 -6.77
CA SER A 98 -3.50 9.86 -5.34
C SER A 98 -2.06 9.39 -5.11
N SER A 99 -1.47 9.81 -3.99
CA SER A 99 -0.17 9.30 -3.54
C SER A 99 -0.22 8.93 -2.06
N VAL A 100 0.15 7.69 -1.76
CA VAL A 100 0.17 7.16 -0.39
C VAL A 100 1.49 6.45 -0.15
N TYR A 101 2.05 6.60 1.04
CA TYR A 101 3.31 5.95 1.44
C TYR A 101 3.03 4.82 2.44
N ALA A 102 3.82 3.74 2.38
CA ALA A 102 3.71 2.62 3.32
C ALA A 102 3.79 3.09 4.78
N SER A 103 4.61 4.11 5.06
CA SER A 103 4.74 4.72 6.37
C SER A 103 3.47 5.41 6.87
N ALA A 104 2.73 6.10 6.00
CA ALA A 104 1.48 6.74 6.34
C ALA A 104 0.37 5.71 6.62
N ILE A 105 0.27 4.67 5.80
CA ILE A 105 -0.68 3.57 5.98
C ILE A 105 -0.42 2.85 7.31
N ALA A 106 0.81 2.39 7.52
CA ALA A 106 1.18 1.65 8.73
C ALA A 106 0.99 2.50 9.99
N LYS A 107 1.34 3.80 9.94
CA LYS A 107 1.12 4.74 11.05
C LYS A 107 -0.35 4.86 11.40
N LYS A 108 -1.19 5.14 10.41
CA LYS A 108 -2.61 5.40 10.66
C LYS A 108 -3.35 4.16 11.14
N LEU A 109 -3.04 2.99 10.55
CA LEU A 109 -3.60 1.71 10.99
C LEU A 109 -3.24 1.40 12.43
N ILE A 110 -1.96 1.48 12.80
CA ILE A 110 -1.56 1.11 14.16
C ILE A 110 -2.15 2.05 15.20
N GLU A 111 -2.16 3.36 14.95
CA GLU A 111 -2.72 4.37 15.86
C GLU A 111 -4.21 4.17 16.12
N VAL A 112 -5.02 3.92 15.08
CA VAL A 112 -6.47 3.77 15.22
C VAL A 112 -6.84 2.42 15.84
N VAL A 113 -6.20 1.33 15.37
CA VAL A 113 -6.48 -0.03 15.86
C VAL A 113 -6.07 -0.17 17.33
N ASP A 114 -4.94 0.40 17.74
CA ASP A 114 -4.50 0.40 19.14
C ASP A 114 -5.39 1.28 20.03
N ARG A 115 -5.79 2.47 19.57
CA ARG A 115 -6.69 3.35 20.34
C ARG A 115 -8.02 2.68 20.64
N GLN A 116 -8.55 1.91 19.70
CA GLN A 116 -9.79 1.16 19.92
C GLN A 116 -9.58 -0.04 20.85
N TYR A 117 -8.39 -0.64 20.84
CA TYR A 117 -8.05 -1.69 21.78
C TYR A 117 -8.00 -1.15 23.22
N THR A 118 -7.44 0.05 23.43
CA THR A 118 -7.34 0.67 24.77
C THR A 118 -8.67 1.23 25.27
N ALA A 119 -9.57 1.68 24.39
CA ALA A 119 -10.87 2.26 24.75
C ALA A 119 -11.87 1.27 25.38
N ILE A 120 -11.58 -0.04 25.41
CA ILE A 120 -12.46 -1.09 25.95
C ILE A 120 -12.05 -1.51 27.39
N HIS A 121 -11.07 -0.84 28.00
CA HIS A 121 -10.76 -0.99 29.44
C HIS A 121 -11.56 0.01 30.27
N PHE A 122 -12.66 -0.43 30.87
CA PHE A 122 -13.37 0.25 31.97
C PHE A 122 -13.56 -0.74 33.13
#